data_AF-Q8YSK3-F1
#
_entry.id   AF-Q8YSK3-F1
#
_cell.length_a   1.000
_cell.length_b   1.000
_cell.length_c   1.000
_cell.angle_alpha   90.00
_cell.angle_beta   90.00
_cell.angle_gamma   90.00
#
_symmetry.space_group_name_H-M   'P 1'
#
loop_
_entity.id
_entity.type
_entity.pdbx_description
1 polymer ?
#
loop_
_entity_poly.entity_id
_entity_poly.type
_entity_poly.pdbx_seq_one_letter_code
_entity_poly.pdbx_strand_id
1 'polypeptide(L)'
;MPENVFLLFQPPYCPELNPIERLWGYLKADLKWASFQTLDQLLAELTPELIMSITGYSFILDALSVQSSTRETKNGKCVFFSPI
;
A
#
# COMPACT_ATOMS: atom_id res chain seq x y z
N MET A 1 -16.48 -7.76 8.96
CA MET A 1 -15.46 -6.79 8.51
C MET A 1 -16.17 -5.44 8.31
N PRO A 2 -15.59 -4.30 8.71
CA PRO A 2 -16.24 -3.01 8.54
C PRO A 2 -16.31 -2.60 7.06
N GLU A 3 -17.35 -1.84 6.68
CA GLU A 3 -17.67 -1.50 5.28
C GLU A 3 -16.64 -0.60 4.57
N ASN A 4 -15.72 -0.01 5.33
CA ASN A 4 -14.65 0.84 4.85
C ASN A 4 -13.30 0.11 4.69
N VAL A 5 -13.24 -1.20 4.96
CA VAL A 5 -12.02 -1.99 4.79
C VAL A 5 -12.17 -2.87 3.57
N PHE A 6 -11.12 -2.90 2.74
CA PHE A 6 -11.06 -3.68 1.51
C PHE A 6 -9.87 -4.61 1.56
N LEU A 7 -10.06 -5.84 1.11
CA LEU A 7 -8.98 -6.82 1.00
C LEU A 7 -8.44 -6.76 -0.42
N LEU A 8 -7.15 -6.45 -0.54
CA LEU A 8 -6.40 -6.59 -1.78
C LEU A 8 -5.51 -7.81 -1.63
N PHE A 9 -5.77 -8.85 -2.42
CA PHE A 9 -5.00 -10.09 -2.36
C PHE A 9 -3.63 -9.89 -2.99
N GLN A 10 -2.59 -10.32 -2.27
CA GLN A 10 -1.22 -10.33 -2.75
C GLN A 10 -0.87 -11.74 -3.22
N PRO A 11 -0.19 -11.89 -4.36
CA PRO A 11 0.24 -13.20 -4.83
C PRO A 11 1.31 -13.80 -3.90
N PRO A 12 1.36 -15.14 -3.76
CA PRO A 12 2.34 -15.80 -2.92
C PRO A 12 3.75 -15.61 -3.50
N TYR A 13 4.75 -15.47 -2.61
CA TYR A 13 6.18 -15.34 -2.96
C TYR A 13 6.56 -14.13 -3.82
N CYS A 14 5.71 -13.10 -3.87
CA CYS A 14 5.96 -11.85 -4.61
C CYS A 14 6.11 -10.65 -3.64
N PRO A 15 7.17 -10.60 -2.81
CA PRO A 15 7.38 -9.50 -1.85
C PRO A 15 7.51 -8.14 -2.53
N GLU A 16 7.94 -8.08 -3.79
CA GLU A 16 8.07 -6.86 -4.59
C GLU A 16 6.73 -6.14 -4.80
N LEU A 17 5.62 -6.87 -4.78
CA LEU A 17 4.28 -6.32 -4.93
C LEU A 17 3.67 -5.86 -3.60
N ASN A 18 4.29 -6.19 -2.46
CA ASN A 18 3.79 -5.83 -1.15
C ASN A 18 4.32 -4.44 -0.73
N PRO A 19 3.44 -3.42 -0.58
CA PRO A 19 3.85 -2.06 -0.19
C PRO A 19 4.71 -1.98 1.07
N ILE A 20 4.45 -2.84 2.07
CA ILE A 20 5.19 -2.81 3.33
C ILE A 20 6.65 -3.24 3.14
N GLU A 21 6.91 -4.18 2.22
CA GLU A 21 8.27 -4.62 1.91
C GLU A 21 9.07 -3.52 1.21
N ARG A 22 8.39 -2.71 0.38
CA ARG A 22 8.97 -1.54 -0.28
C ARG A 22 9.34 -0.45 0.73
N LEU A 23 8.43 -0.13 1.65
CA LEU A 23 8.69 0.80 2.77
C LEU A 23 9.84 0.29 3.65
N TRP A 24 9.85 -1.01 3.95
CA TRP A 24 10.92 -1.61 4.75
C TRP A 24 12.28 -1.58 4.04
N GLY A 25 12.29 -1.78 2.72
CA GLY A 25 13.48 -1.59 1.90
C GLY A 25 14.05 -0.18 1.98
N TYR A 26 13.17 0.84 1.94
CA TYR A 26 13.54 2.24 2.11
C TYR A 26 14.16 2.50 3.49
N LEU A 27 13.46 2.13 4.57
CA LEU A 27 13.95 2.32 5.95
C LEU A 27 15.30 1.64 6.21
N LYS A 28 15.49 0.44 5.67
CA LYS A 28 16.75 -0.30 5.81
C LYS A 28 17.92 0.34 5.08
N ALA A 29 17.71 1.26 4.15
CA ALA A 29 18.80 2.00 3.52
C ALA A 29 19.49 2.90 4.54
N ASP A 30 18.72 3.59 5.39
CA ASP A 30 19.23 4.53 6.39
C ASP A 30 19.85 3.80 7.59
N LEU A 31 19.28 2.64 7.97
CA LEU A 31 19.83 1.78 9.02
C LEU A 31 21.25 1.26 8.73
N LYS A 32 21.72 1.28 7.47
CA LYS A 32 23.08 0.82 7.13
C LYS A 32 24.17 1.76 7.63
N TRP A 33 23.85 3.02 7.90
CA TRP A 33 24.84 4.05 8.22
C TRP A 33 24.48 4.92 9.43
N ALA A 34 23.27 4.76 9.99
CA ALA A 34 22.78 5.53 11.13
C ALA A 34 22.48 4.63 12.34
N SER A 35 22.75 5.16 13.54
CA SER A 35 22.36 4.55 14.81
C SER A 35 21.26 5.42 15.44
N PHE A 36 20.06 4.85 15.55
CA PHE A 36 18.90 5.50 16.16
C PHE A 36 18.74 5.01 17.60
N GLN A 37 18.45 5.92 18.53
CA GLN A 37 18.26 5.58 19.94
C GLN A 37 16.82 5.17 20.24
N THR A 38 15.87 5.60 19.39
CA THR A 38 14.44 5.34 19.56
C THR A 38 13.77 5.07 18.21
N LEU A 39 12.60 4.43 18.24
CA LEU A 39 11.80 4.20 17.06
C LEU A 39 11.30 5.51 16.45
N ASP A 40 10.91 6.48 17.28
CA ASP A 40 10.40 7.77 16.80
C ASP A 40 11.44 8.53 15.97
N GLN A 41 12.73 8.44 16.32
CA GLN A 41 13.81 9.03 15.53
C GLN A 41 13.93 8.40 14.14
N LEU A 42 13.74 7.08 14.03
CA LEU A 42 13.76 6.39 12.74
C LEU A 42 12.55 6.78 11.87
N LEU A 43 11.40 7.01 12.50
CA LEU A 43 10.14 7.30 11.80
C LEU A 43 9.93 8.80 11.54
N ALA A 44 10.75 9.69 12.12
CA ALA A 44 10.56 11.14 12.06
C ALA A 44 10.54 11.69 10.62
N GLU A 45 11.25 11.04 9.70
CA GLU A 45 11.33 11.46 8.29
C GLU A 45 10.22 10.84 7.42
N LEU A 46 9.47 9.87 7.94
CA LEU A 46 8.37 9.25 7.20
C LEU A 46 7.13 10.14 7.22
N THR A 47 7.02 11.00 6.21
CA THR A 47 5.78 11.75 5.96
C THR A 47 4.77 10.93 5.15
N PRO A 48 3.46 11.20 5.25
CA PRO A 48 2.45 10.56 4.41
C PRO A 48 2.75 10.70 2.91
N GLU A 49 3.25 11.85 2.47
CA GLU A 49 3.59 12.13 1.07
C GLU A 49 4.74 11.24 0.59
N LEU A 50 5.77 11.07 1.43
CA LEU A 50 6.88 10.17 1.13
C LEU A 50 6.40 8.73 1.04
N ILE A 51 5.61 8.26 2.02
CA ILE A 51 5.05 6.91 2.03
C ILE A 51 4.23 6.67 0.75
N MET A 52 3.36 7.61 0.38
CA MET A 52 2.57 7.53 -0.86
C MET A 52 3.47 7.47 -2.10
N SER A 53 4.54 8.27 -2.15
CA SER A 53 5.44 8.28 -3.31
C SER A 53 6.18 6.96 -3.53
N ILE A 54 6.55 6.25 -2.45
CA ILE A 54 7.32 5.00 -2.54
C ILE A 54 6.43 3.75 -2.59
N THR A 55 5.19 3.82 -2.07
CA THR A 55 4.26 2.68 -2.00
C THR A 55 3.07 2.78 -2.96
N GLY A 56 2.89 3.91 -3.65
CA GLY A 56 1.78 4.20 -4.55
C GLY A 56 1.82 3.45 -5.87
N TYR A 57 1.73 2.12 -5.82
CA TYR A 57 1.65 1.29 -7.03
C TYR A 57 0.33 1.53 -7.78
N SER A 58 0.40 1.55 -9.11
CA SER A 58 -0.77 1.77 -9.98
C SER A 58 -1.89 0.77 -9.69
N PHE A 59 -1.58 -0.52 -9.54
CA PHE A 59 -2.59 -1.55 -9.29
C PHE A 59 -3.38 -1.34 -7.99
N ILE A 60 -2.78 -0.69 -6.98
CA ILE A 60 -3.45 -0.36 -5.72
C ILE A 60 -4.40 0.81 -5.95
N LEU A 61 -3.92 1.86 -6.63
CA LEU A 61 -4.72 3.04 -6.95
C LEU A 61 -5.90 2.68 -7.88
N ASP A 62 -5.66 1.81 -8.85
CA ASP A 62 -6.68 1.28 -9.76
C ASP A 62 -7.75 0.52 -8.98
N ALA A 63 -7.36 -0.39 -8.09
CA ALA A 63 -8.29 -1.14 -7.24
C ALA A 63 -9.15 -0.22 -6.34
N LEU A 64 -8.55 0.86 -5.81
CA LEU A 64 -9.26 1.83 -4.97
C LEU A 64 -10.23 2.71 -5.79
N SER A 65 -9.82 3.15 -6.99
CA SER A 65 -10.64 4.01 -7.86
C SER A 65 -11.87 3.29 -8.43
N VAL A 66 -11.73 1.99 -8.73
CA VAL A 66 -12.85 1.14 -9.14
C VAL A 66 -13.87 1.02 -8.00
N GLN A 67 -13.41 0.94 -6.74
CA GLN A 67 -14.31 0.86 -5.60
C GLN A 67 -15.09 2.16 -5.38
N SER A 68 -14.44 3.33 -5.45
CA SER A 68 -15.14 4.61 -5.28
C SER A 68 -16.24 4.76 -6.33
N SER A 69 -15.96 4.33 -7.56
CA SER A 69 -16.93 4.28 -8.66
C SER A 69 -18.03 3.23 -8.43
N THR A 70 -17.69 2.07 -7.85
CA THR A 70 -18.65 0.99 -7.52
C THR A 70 -19.59 1.38 -6.38
N ARG A 71 -19.16 2.20 -5.41
CA ARG A 71 -20.03 2.75 -4.37
C ARG A 71 -21.14 3.61 -4.98
N GLU A 72 -20.86 4.34 -6.06
CA GLU A 72 -21.86 5.09 -6.82
C GLU A 72 -22.77 4.17 -7.64
N THR A 73 -22.26 3.02 -8.12
CA THR A 73 -23.00 2.04 -8.94
C THR A 73 -23.63 0.89 -8.16
N LYS A 74 -23.78 0.97 -6.82
CA LYS A 74 -24.58 0.01 -6.02
C LYS A 74 -26.10 0.00 -6.34
N ASN A 75 -26.49 0.35 -7.57
CA ASN A 75 -27.76 0.04 -8.22
C ASN A 75 -27.61 -0.84 -9.49
N GLY A 76 -26.44 -1.42 -9.80
CA GLY A 76 -26.34 -2.34 -10.93
C GLY A 76 -24.93 -2.79 -11.31
N LYS A 77 -24.42 -3.80 -10.59
CA LYS A 77 -23.36 -4.77 -10.99
C LYS A 77 -22.06 -4.21 -11.59
N CYS A 78 -20.95 -4.37 -10.88
CA CYS A 78 -19.65 -4.68 -11.49
C CYS A 78 -18.87 -5.66 -10.60
N VAL A 79 -18.41 -6.76 -11.19
CA VAL A 79 -17.52 -7.76 -10.57
C VAL A 79 -16.28 -7.81 -11.45
N PHE A 80 -15.14 -7.35 -10.93
CA PHE A 80 -13.86 -7.43 -11.64
C PHE A 80 -13.03 -8.56 -11.01
N PHE A 81 -12.87 -9.65 -11.74
CA PHE A 81 -11.78 -10.59 -11.51
C PHE A 81 -10.60 -10.11 -12.35
N SER A 82 -9.50 -9.73 -11.71
CA SER A 82 -8.24 -9.56 -12.43
C SER A 82 -7.74 -10.96 -12.80
N PRO A 83 -7.44 -11.24 -14.08
CA PRO A 83 -6.80 -12.51 -14.44
C PRO A 83 -5.37 -12.48 -13.91
N ILE A 84 -4.96 -13.61 -13.36
CA ILE A 84 -3.55 -13.95 -13.14
C ILE A 84 -2.90 -14.09 -14.52
#